data_AF-X5U1N7-F1
#
_entry.id   AF-X5U1N7-F1
#
_cell.length_a   1.000
_cell.length_b   1.000
_cell.length_c   1.000
_cell.angle_alpha   90.00
_cell.angle_beta   90.00
_cell.angle_gamma   90.00
#
_symmetry.space_group_name_H-M   'P 1'
#
loop_
_entity.id
_entity.type
_entity.pdbx_description
1 polymer ?
#
loop_
_entity_poly.entity_id
_entity_poly.type
_entity_poly.pdbx_seq_one_letter_code
_entity_poly.pdbx_strand_id
1 'polypeptide(L)'
;MERLDAVIEGNFEEHLFLPPLCNAWLSLCAEVPRDEQLARIQKVIHARMRSNLLSGLRGLASPELADEIVVGITALIDGLWLRLGLQPGSVTREQAVRQVKDFVAARLCPAPA
;
A
#
# COMPACT_ATOMS: atom_id res chain seq x y z
N MET A 1 -1.71 14.33 8.82
CA MET A 1 -2.70 13.42 8.20
C MET A 1 -2.75 13.61 6.69
N GLU A 2 -3.05 14.82 6.20
CA GLU A 2 -3.30 15.11 4.78
C GLU A 2 -2.30 14.49 3.79
N ARG A 3 -0.99 14.56 4.07
CA ARG A 3 0.04 13.93 3.21
C ARG A 3 -0.06 12.41 3.17
N LEU A 4 -0.29 11.76 4.31
CA LEU A 4 -0.42 10.31 4.39
C LEU A 4 -1.67 9.86 3.65
N ASP A 5 -2.78 10.58 3.81
CA ASP A 5 -4.03 10.34 3.09
C ASP A 5 -3.83 10.46 1.58
N ALA A 6 -3.16 11.50 1.11
CA ALA A 6 -2.86 11.68 -0.31
C ALA A 6 -1.99 10.54 -0.88
N VAL A 7 -1.02 10.03 -0.10
CA VAL A 7 -0.20 8.88 -0.53
C VAL A 7 -1.05 7.61 -0.59
N ILE A 8 -1.94 7.39 0.39
CA ILE A 8 -2.85 6.23 0.39
C ILE A 8 -3.78 6.31 -0.82
N GLU A 9 -4.46 7.43 -1.03
CA GLU A 9 -5.39 7.64 -2.14
C GLU A 9 -4.69 7.50 -3.50
N GLY A 10 -3.46 7.98 -3.62
CA GLY A 10 -2.64 7.85 -4.82
C GLY A 10 -2.32 6.40 -5.22
N ASN A 11 -2.30 5.46 -4.27
CA ASN A 11 -2.15 4.02 -4.57
C ASN A 11 -3.44 3.38 -5.09
N PHE A 12 -4.56 4.10 -5.04
CA PHE A 12 -5.88 3.63 -5.48
C PHE A 12 -6.51 4.59 -6.49
N GLU A 13 -5.70 5.33 -7.25
CA GLU A 13 -6.20 6.18 -8.34
C GLU A 13 -7.09 5.38 -9.30
N GLU A 14 -8.18 5.98 -9.77
CA GLU A 14 -9.20 5.26 -10.57
C GLU A 14 -8.64 4.66 -11.86
N HIS A 15 -7.63 5.30 -12.44
CA HIS A 15 -6.96 4.83 -13.66
C HIS A 15 -5.86 3.78 -13.40
N LEU A 16 -5.50 3.53 -12.14
CA LEU A 16 -4.48 2.55 -11.73
C LEU A 16 -5.11 1.32 -11.06
N PHE A 17 -6.12 1.52 -10.21
CA PHE A 17 -6.78 0.47 -9.45
C PHE A 17 -7.85 -0.24 -10.30
N LEU A 18 -7.39 -0.83 -11.40
CA LEU A 18 -8.20 -1.53 -12.39
C LEU A 18 -7.78 -3.01 -12.44
N PRO A 19 -8.71 -3.95 -12.66
CA PRO A 19 -8.38 -5.38 -12.67
C PRO A 19 -7.19 -5.76 -13.57
N PRO A 20 -7.05 -5.24 -14.81
CA PRO A 20 -5.91 -5.58 -15.66
C PRO A 20 -4.56 -5.12 -15.10
N LEU A 21 -4.51 -3.92 -14.49
CA LEU A 21 -3.28 -3.37 -13.91
C LEU A 21 -2.90 -4.09 -12.61
N CYS A 22 -3.88 -4.41 -11.78
CA CYS A 22 -3.66 -5.24 -10.60
C CYS A 22 -3.18 -6.65 -10.98
N ASN A 23 -3.71 -7.24 -12.05
CA ASN A 23 -3.23 -8.53 -12.56
C ASN A 23 -1.79 -8.44 -13.12
N ALA A 24 -1.42 -7.33 -13.76
CA ALA A 24 -0.04 -7.08 -14.19
C ALA A 24 0.92 -6.99 -13.00
N TRP A 25 0.51 -6.36 -11.90
CA TRP A 25 1.28 -6.34 -10.65
C TRP A 25 1.51 -7.75 -10.08
N LEU A 26 0.47 -8.59 -10.09
CA LEU A 26 0.58 -10.00 -9.66
C LEU A 26 1.56 -10.79 -10.53
N SER A 27 1.45 -10.62 -11.85
CA SER A 27 2.34 -11.28 -12.80
C SER A 27 3.79 -10.86 -12.58
N LEU A 28 4.04 -9.55 -12.33
CA LEU A 28 5.36 -9.04 -11.98
C LEU A 28 5.85 -9.67 -10.67
N CYS A 29 5.04 -9.69 -9.61
CA CYS A 29 5.43 -10.27 -8.32
C CYS A 29 5.75 -11.76 -8.41
N ALA A 30 5.05 -12.52 -9.26
CA ALA A 30 5.32 -13.93 -9.48
C ALA A 30 6.67 -14.20 -10.16
N GLU A 31 7.14 -13.29 -11.02
CA GLU A 31 8.40 -13.43 -11.75
C GLU A 31 9.61 -12.81 -11.04
N VAL A 32 9.42 -11.90 -10.10
CA VAL A 32 10.50 -11.26 -9.32
C VAL A 32 11.55 -12.24 -8.77
N PRO A 33 11.20 -13.41 -8.20
CA PRO A 33 12.20 -14.36 -7.68
C PRO A 33 13.14 -14.94 -8.74
N ARG A 34 12.77 -14.84 -10.03
CA ARG A 34 13.47 -15.47 -11.17
C ARG A 34 14.11 -14.46 -12.12
N ASP A 35 13.75 -13.19 -12.03
CA ASP A 35 14.18 -12.13 -12.95
C ASP A 35 14.75 -10.93 -12.18
N GLU A 36 16.06 -10.70 -12.32
CA GLU A 36 16.77 -9.60 -11.64
C GLU A 36 16.30 -8.21 -12.08
N GLN A 37 15.87 -8.05 -13.34
CA GLN A 37 15.39 -6.77 -13.86
C GLN A 37 14.02 -6.44 -13.26
N LEU A 38 13.13 -7.42 -13.16
CA LEU A 38 11.83 -7.26 -12.49
C LEU A 38 12.00 -7.02 -10.98
N ALA A 39 12.95 -7.72 -10.34
CA ALA A 39 13.29 -7.48 -8.94
C ALA A 39 13.76 -6.04 -8.68
N ARG A 40 14.55 -5.45 -9.58
CA ARG A 40 14.95 -4.04 -9.51
C ARG A 40 13.75 -3.09 -9.63
N ILE A 41 12.82 -3.38 -10.54
CA ILE A 41 11.59 -2.58 -10.72
C ILE A 41 10.74 -2.62 -9.44
N GLN A 42 10.44 -3.81 -8.91
CA GLN A 42 9.66 -3.97 -7.69
C GLN A 42 10.32 -3.24 -6.51
N LYS A 43 11.64 -3.37 -6.37
CA LYS A 43 12.41 -2.69 -5.32
C LYS A 43 12.25 -1.17 -5.38
N VAL A 44 12.30 -0.56 -6.57
CA VAL A 44 12.11 0.89 -6.72
C VAL A 44 10.68 1.31 -6.37
N ILE A 45 9.68 0.53 -6.81
CA ILE A 45 8.26 0.79 -6.50
C ILE A 45 8.03 0.76 -4.98
N HIS A 46 8.46 -0.30 -4.30
CA HIS A 46 8.34 -0.42 -2.85
C HIS A 46 9.14 0.65 -2.10
N ALA A 47 10.36 0.98 -2.55
CA ALA A 47 11.16 2.02 -1.93
C ALA A 47 10.49 3.40 -2.01
N ARG A 48 9.89 3.73 -3.17
CA ARG A 48 9.14 4.99 -3.36
C ARG A 48 7.90 5.03 -2.48
N MET A 49 7.11 3.95 -2.43
CA MET A 49 5.94 3.84 -1.56
C MET A 49 6.33 4.01 -0.09
N ARG A 50 7.34 3.27 0.38
CA ARG A 50 7.87 3.37 1.75
C ARG A 50 8.31 4.80 2.09
N SER A 51 9.11 5.44 1.23
CA SER A 51 9.58 6.81 1.45
C SER A 51 8.44 7.81 1.56
N ASN A 52 7.44 7.70 0.69
CA ASN A 52 6.26 8.56 0.70
C ASN A 52 5.43 8.38 1.99
N LEU A 53 5.21 7.14 2.42
CA LEU A 53 4.46 6.83 3.64
C LEU A 53 5.20 7.32 4.89
N LEU A 54 6.50 7.06 5.01
CA LEU A 54 7.31 7.56 6.13
C LEU A 54 7.31 9.09 6.19
N SER A 55 7.37 9.75 5.03
CA SER A 55 7.25 11.19 4.96
C SER A 55 5.88 11.70 5.44
N GLY A 56 4.80 10.92 5.25
CA GLY A 56 3.46 11.24 5.75
C GLY A 56 3.27 10.95 7.24
N LEU A 57 4.04 10.01 7.82
CA LEU A 57 4.00 9.63 9.23
C LEU A 57 4.88 10.51 10.14
N ARG A 58 5.74 11.36 9.56
CA ARG A 58 6.59 12.27 10.32
C ARG A 58 5.76 13.16 11.25
N GLY A 59 6.07 13.12 12.55
CA GLY A 59 5.35 13.88 13.58
C GLY A 59 4.03 13.25 14.03
N LEU A 60 3.65 12.09 13.50
CA LEU A 60 2.45 11.33 13.92
C LEU A 60 2.81 10.09 14.74
N ALA A 61 4.01 9.53 14.56
CA ALA A 61 4.49 8.32 15.25
C ALA A 61 6.00 8.43 15.53
N SER A 62 6.50 7.64 16.49
CA SER A 62 7.94 7.42 16.64
C SER A 62 8.51 6.74 15.38
N PRO A 63 9.82 6.84 15.11
CA PRO A 63 10.43 6.15 13.96
C PRO A 63 10.13 4.65 13.91
N GLU A 64 10.17 3.98 15.06
CA GLU A 64 9.95 2.54 15.19
C GLU A 64 8.49 2.18 14.86
N LEU A 65 7.53 2.91 15.44
CA LEU A 65 6.12 2.71 15.15
C LEU A 65 5.80 3.07 13.69
N ALA A 66 6.42 4.11 13.14
CA ALA A 66 6.24 4.49 11.74
C ALA A 66 6.69 3.37 10.79
N ASP A 67 7.83 2.73 11.06
CA ASP A 67 8.30 1.59 10.26
C ASP A 67 7.32 0.40 10.32
N GLU A 68 6.79 0.08 11.50
CA GLU A 68 5.76 -0.96 11.64
C GLU A 68 4.46 -0.63 10.89
N ILE A 69 4.00 0.62 10.99
CA ILE A 69 2.81 1.09 10.29
C ILE A 69 3.03 0.97 8.78
N VAL A 70 4.20 1.38 8.27
CA VAL A 70 4.50 1.28 6.84
C VAL A 70 4.46 -0.15 6.36
N VAL A 71 5.08 -1.10 7.06
CA VAL A 71 5.02 -2.52 6.69
C VAL A 71 3.57 -3.01 6.60
N GLY A 72 2.73 -2.62 7.57
CA GLY A 72 1.31 -2.96 7.57
C GLY A 72 0.53 -2.33 6.42
N ILE A 73 0.74 -1.04 6.14
CA ILE A 73 0.10 -0.35 5.01
C ILE A 73 0.47 -1.01 3.69
N THR A 74 1.77 -1.25 3.44
CA THR A 74 2.22 -1.81 2.16
C THR A 74 1.69 -3.22 1.93
N ALA A 75 1.70 -4.07 2.96
CA ALA A 75 1.14 -5.42 2.87
C ALA A 75 -0.38 -5.40 2.60
N LEU A 76 -1.11 -4.44 3.20
CA LEU A 76 -2.53 -4.29 2.98
C LEU A 76 -2.85 -3.78 1.56
N ILE A 77 -2.09 -2.81 1.05
CA ILE A 77 -2.22 -2.33 -0.33
C ILE A 77 -1.99 -3.48 -1.32
N ASP A 78 -0.90 -4.24 -1.15
CA ASP A 78 -0.60 -5.41 -1.99
C ASP A 78 -1.72 -6.45 -1.96
N GLY A 79 -2.28 -6.73 -0.78
CA GLY A 79 -3.40 -7.66 -0.62
C GLY A 79 -4.69 -7.19 -1.30
N LEU A 80 -4.97 -5.88 -1.28
CA LEU A 80 -6.14 -5.29 -1.94
C LEU A 80 -5.98 -5.32 -3.47
N TRP A 81 -4.80 -5.00 -3.97
CA TRP A 81 -4.44 -5.14 -5.39
C TRP A 81 -4.55 -6.61 -5.83
N LEU A 82 -4.02 -7.54 -5.04
CA LEU A 82 -4.13 -8.97 -5.31
C LEU A 82 -5.58 -9.42 -5.43
N ARG A 83 -6.42 -9.01 -4.48
CA ARG A 83 -7.84 -9.36 -4.47
C ARG A 83 -8.53 -8.89 -5.77
N LEU A 84 -8.33 -7.62 -6.15
CA LEU A 84 -8.92 -7.07 -7.37
C LEU A 84 -8.38 -7.73 -8.66
N GLY A 85 -7.08 -8.03 -8.70
CA GLY A 85 -6.42 -8.66 -9.84
C GLY A 85 -6.80 -10.14 -10.05
N LEU A 86 -7.19 -10.85 -8.99
CA LEU A 86 -7.69 -12.23 -9.07
C LEU A 86 -9.18 -12.31 -9.40
N GLN A 87 -9.98 -11.38 -8.86
CA GLN A 87 -11.42 -11.37 -9.04
C GLN A 87 -11.92 -9.93 -9.26
N PRO A 88 -12.26 -9.55 -10.50
CA PRO A 88 -12.89 -8.25 -10.77
C PRO A 88 -14.14 -8.05 -9.91
N GLY A 89 -14.27 -6.87 -9.29
CA GLY A 89 -15.40 -6.52 -8.43
C GLY A 89 -15.32 -7.05 -6.99
N SER A 90 -14.24 -7.72 -6.61
CA SER A 90 -14.03 -8.26 -5.26
C SER A 90 -13.78 -7.20 -4.18
N VAL A 91 -13.35 -6.00 -4.58
CA VAL A 91 -13.19 -4.83 -3.71
C VAL A 91 -13.36 -3.57 -4.53
N THR A 92 -14.09 -2.58 -3.99
CA THR A 92 -14.19 -1.25 -4.60
C THR A 92 -13.05 -0.35 -4.14
N ARG A 93 -12.78 0.72 -4.90
CA ARG A 93 -11.79 1.73 -4.53
C ARG A 93 -12.08 2.32 -3.14
N GLU A 94 -13.34 2.66 -2.86
CA GLU A 94 -13.78 3.27 -1.60
C GLU A 94 -13.55 2.32 -0.44
N GLN A 95 -13.83 1.03 -0.63
CA GLN A 95 -13.54 -0.01 0.35
C GLN A 95 -12.03 -0.13 0.59
N ALA A 96 -11.22 -0.16 -0.45
CA ALA A 96 -9.76 -0.29 -0.35
C ALA A 96 -9.13 0.90 0.39
N VAL A 97 -9.47 2.13 0.01
CA VAL A 97 -9.00 3.36 0.69
C VAL A 97 -9.41 3.36 2.15
N ARG A 98 -10.68 3.04 2.45
CA ARG A 98 -11.18 3.00 3.83
C ARG A 98 -10.43 1.98 4.68
N GLN A 99 -10.19 0.77 4.17
CA GLN A 99 -9.46 -0.27 4.91
C GLN A 99 -8.06 0.18 5.33
N VAL A 100 -7.33 0.85 4.42
CA VAL A 100 -5.99 1.34 4.72
C VAL A 100 -6.04 2.50 5.73
N LYS A 101 -7.00 3.43 5.58
CA LYS A 101 -7.16 4.55 6.52
C LYS A 101 -7.57 4.08 7.92
N ASP A 102 -8.49 3.12 8.02
CA ASP A 102 -8.93 2.54 9.29
C ASP A 102 -7.76 1.83 10.00
N PHE A 103 -6.94 1.08 9.24
CA PHE A 103 -5.73 0.45 9.77
C PHE A 103 -4.77 1.50 10.36
N VAL A 104 -4.50 2.58 9.62
CA VAL A 104 -3.62 3.66 10.08
C VAL A 104 -4.18 4.33 11.33
N ALA A 105 -5.46 4.67 11.35
CA ALA A 105 -6.10 5.29 12.49
C ALA A 105 -6.01 4.41 13.74
N ALA A 106 -6.24 3.10 13.60
CA ALA A 106 -6.12 2.14 14.68
C ALA A 106 -4.68 2.03 15.22
N ARG A 107 -3.66 2.13 14.36
CA ARG A 107 -2.25 2.07 14.77
C ARG A 107 -1.73 3.37 15.39
N LEU A 108 -2.30 4.52 15.02
CA LEU A 108 -1.94 5.82 15.57
C LEU A 108 -2.71 6.16 16.86
N CYS A 109 -3.80 5.46 17.15
CA CYS A 109 -4.52 5.61 18.41
C CYS A 109 -3.68 5.00 19.55
N PRO A 110 -3.35 5.76 20.61
CA PRO A 110 -2.67 5.18 21.77
C PRO A 110 -3.55 4.09 22.38
N ALA A 111 -2.95 2.94 22.70
CA ALA A 111 -3.66 1.91 23.46
C ALA A 111 -4.22 2.51 24.76
N PRO A 112 -5.43 2.14 25.19
CA PRO A 112 -5.93 2.58 26.49
C PRO A 112 -4.94 2.11 27.56
N ALA A 113 -4.51 3.07 28.39
CA ALA A 113 -3.59 2.86 29.52
C ALA A 113 -4.18 1.90 30.56
#